data_AF-A0A9E2Z141-F1
#
_entry.id   AF-A0A9E2Z141-F1
#
_cell.length_a   1.000
_cell.length_b   1.000
_cell.length_c   1.000
_cell.angle_alpha   90.00
_cell.angle_beta   90.00
_cell.angle_gamma   90.00
#
_symmetry.space_group_name_H-M   'P 1'
#
loop_
_entity.id
_entity.type
_entity.pdbx_description
1 polymer ?
#
loop_
_entity_poly.entity_id
_entity_poly.type
_entity_poly.pdbx_seq_one_letter_code
_entity_poly.pdbx_strand_id
1 'polypeptide(L)'
;MSEAVVDGIVAVLPPLLQSLEALAFVGRHLSPPDFGRVMREIGAPEEPLRAARAGLGEWPEDFAAVRTSLDAAADAVLTAFTGLRAVQDGNGDFVAVLRALRHAPRAQEALYPLAAKFPPVSDFFLDPALRGDEALKAKLAHPETAITGVIHGDPKPGSRGSFSLYVPEYYAPERPWPLVVALHGGSGNGRNFLWTWLRDARSFGAILIAPTATGPTWALMGEDGDTPNLDRILGAVRSRWNIDPDRMLLTGMSDGGTFCYVTGLERMSPFTHLAPVAATFHPLMAEMADADRLRDLPIFLVHGRLDWMFPVQVARHTRQALAAAGAEVTYRELDDLGHCYPREINAEMLRWLSG
;
A
#
# COMPACT_ATOMS: atom_id res chain seq x y z
N MET A 1 16.95 -4.48 29.57
CA MET A 1 16.04 -3.31 29.42
C MET A 1 15.66 -2.87 30.81
N SER A 2 15.75 -1.59 31.16
CA SER A 2 15.26 -1.14 32.47
C SER A 2 13.73 -1.31 32.53
N GLU A 3 13.20 -1.58 33.73
CA GLU A 3 11.76 -1.78 33.96
C GLU A 3 10.94 -0.60 33.39
N ALA A 4 11.38 0.63 33.64
CA ALA A 4 10.75 1.84 33.11
C ALA A 4 10.69 1.93 31.56
N VAL A 5 11.67 1.37 30.83
CA VAL A 5 11.65 1.34 29.36
C VAL A 5 10.67 0.29 28.86
N VAL A 6 10.66 -0.90 29.48
CA VAL A 6 9.69 -1.95 29.16
C VAL A 6 8.27 -1.43 29.37
N ASP A 7 8.02 -0.84 30.54
CA ASP A 7 6.71 -0.29 30.91
C ASP A 7 6.28 0.81 29.94
N GLY A 8 7.20 1.69 29.55
CA GLY A 8 6.93 2.73 28.56
C GLY A 8 6.55 2.17 27.19
N ILE A 9 7.23 1.14 26.71
CA ILE A 9 6.90 0.48 25.44
C ILE A 9 5.53 -0.20 25.55
N VAL A 10 5.29 -0.95 26.62
CA VAL A 10 4.03 -1.67 26.87
C VAL A 10 2.85 -0.71 27.01
N ALA A 11 3.07 0.49 27.56
CA ALA A 11 2.03 1.51 27.68
C ALA A 11 1.66 2.15 26.33
N VAL A 12 2.63 2.41 25.45
CA VAL A 12 2.43 3.20 24.22
C VAL A 12 2.08 2.33 23.02
N LEU A 13 2.70 1.15 22.90
CA LEU A 13 2.62 0.36 21.69
C LEU A 13 1.18 -0.14 21.41
N PRO A 14 0.43 -0.72 22.36
CA PRO A 14 -0.94 -1.14 22.10
C PRO A 14 -1.88 -0.03 21.60
N PRO A 15 -1.99 1.16 22.26
CA PRO A 15 -2.86 2.21 21.75
C PRO A 15 -2.34 2.83 20.44
N LEU A 16 -1.04 2.80 20.17
CA LEU A 16 -0.48 3.20 18.87
C LEU A 16 -0.95 2.27 17.74
N LEU A 17 -0.83 0.95 17.93
CA LEU A 17 -1.27 -0.05 16.96
C LEU A 17 -2.79 -0.01 16.74
N GLN A 18 -3.56 0.16 17.83
CA GLN A 18 -5.01 0.32 17.74
C GLN A 18 -5.41 1.56 16.95
N SER A 19 -4.73 2.69 17.18
CA SER A 19 -4.96 3.93 16.44
C SER A 19 -4.61 3.79 14.95
N LEU A 20 -3.56 3.04 14.61
CA LEU A 20 -3.21 2.72 13.22
C LEU A 20 -4.26 1.85 12.53
N GLU A 21 -4.80 0.81 13.20
CA GLU A 21 -5.90 0.02 12.64
C GLU A 21 -7.17 0.88 12.46
N ALA A 22 -7.44 1.81 13.38
CA ALA A 22 -8.55 2.76 13.20
C ALA A 22 -8.34 3.69 12.00
N LEU A 23 -7.11 4.19 11.75
CA LEU A 23 -6.81 4.95 10.53
C LEU A 23 -6.97 4.11 9.26
N ALA A 24 -6.59 2.83 9.31
CA ALA A 24 -6.81 1.89 8.21
C ALA A 24 -8.31 1.67 7.95
N PHE A 25 -9.11 1.54 9.02
CA PHE A 25 -10.57 1.47 8.93
C PHE A 25 -11.16 2.72 8.28
N VAL A 26 -10.74 3.91 8.71
CA VAL A 26 -11.18 5.18 8.09
C VAL A 26 -10.84 5.18 6.60
N GLY A 27 -9.60 4.81 6.23
CA GLY A 27 -9.17 4.76 4.83
C GLY A 27 -9.93 3.74 3.97
N ARG A 28 -10.35 2.61 4.54
CA ARG A 28 -11.11 1.55 3.84
C ARG A 28 -12.58 1.91 3.63
N HIS A 29 -13.18 2.64 4.56
CA HIS A 29 -14.60 3.00 4.55
C HIS A 29 -14.84 4.47 4.19
N LEU A 30 -13.81 5.16 3.66
CA LEU A 30 -13.90 6.58 3.38
C LEU A 30 -14.89 6.85 2.23
N SER A 31 -15.91 7.63 2.55
CA SER A 31 -16.93 8.10 1.61
C SER A 31 -17.39 9.47 2.11
N PRO A 32 -17.42 10.53 1.26
CA PRO A 32 -17.87 11.86 1.68
C PRO A 32 -19.21 11.85 2.43
N PRO A 33 -20.28 11.16 1.98
CA PRO A 33 -21.53 11.09 2.73
C PRO A 33 -21.45 10.31 4.05
N ASP A 34 -20.54 9.33 4.17
CA ASP A 34 -20.45 8.45 5.34
C ASP A 34 -19.40 8.88 6.36
N PHE A 35 -18.64 9.94 6.10
CA PHE A 35 -17.52 10.36 6.95
C PHE A 35 -17.92 10.51 8.43
N GLY A 36 -19.04 11.18 8.71
CA GLY A 36 -19.54 11.33 10.09
C GLY A 36 -20.00 10.03 10.76
N ARG A 37 -20.42 9.02 9.98
CA ARG A 37 -20.71 7.67 10.51
C ARG A 37 -19.41 6.97 10.88
N VAL A 38 -18.45 6.95 9.96
CA VAL A 38 -17.13 6.32 10.15
C VAL A 38 -16.42 6.91 11.37
N MET A 39 -16.42 8.24 11.52
CA MET A 39 -15.79 8.92 12.66
C MET A 39 -16.46 8.62 14.01
N ARG A 40 -17.77 8.33 14.04
CA ARG A 40 -18.46 7.86 15.25
C ARG A 40 -18.11 6.42 15.59
N GLU A 41 -18.02 5.56 14.58
CA GLU A 41 -17.74 4.13 14.73
C GLU A 41 -16.35 3.87 15.31
N ILE A 42 -15.35 4.63 14.86
CA ILE A 42 -13.98 4.48 15.40
C ILE A 42 -13.83 5.00 16.84
N GLY A 43 -14.77 5.79 17.37
CA GLY A 43 -14.63 6.40 18.69
C GLY A 43 -13.46 7.38 18.75
N ALA A 44 -12.66 7.34 19.83
CA ALA A 44 -11.48 8.20 20.05
C ALA A 44 -10.21 7.39 20.40
N PRO A 45 -9.71 6.54 19.49
CA PRO A 45 -8.58 5.63 19.75
C PRO A 45 -7.27 6.38 20.03
N GLU A 46 -7.19 7.65 19.64
CA GLU A 46 -6.04 8.52 19.86
C GLU A 46 -5.91 9.02 21.31
N GLU A 47 -6.97 8.96 22.12
CA GLU A 47 -6.95 9.46 23.50
C GLU A 47 -6.05 8.61 24.43
N PRO A 48 -6.17 7.27 24.46
CA PRO A 48 -5.24 6.42 25.19
C PRO A 48 -3.79 6.61 24.75
N LEU A 49 -3.54 6.80 23.45
CA LEU A 49 -2.19 7.04 22.93
C LEU A 49 -1.62 8.36 23.47
N ARG A 50 -2.43 9.42 23.48
CA ARG A 50 -2.04 10.73 24.00
C ARG A 50 -1.74 10.66 25.51
N ALA A 51 -2.58 9.96 26.27
CA ALA A 51 -2.39 9.78 27.71
C ALA A 51 -1.14 8.95 28.02
N ALA A 52 -0.94 7.81 27.33
CA ALA A 52 0.23 6.96 27.49
C ALA A 52 1.52 7.72 27.20
N ARG A 53 1.54 8.52 26.12
CA ARG A 53 2.72 9.30 25.73
C ARG A 53 3.07 10.40 26.74
N ALA A 54 2.07 11.08 27.30
CA ALA A 54 2.28 12.13 28.30
C ALA A 54 2.89 11.58 29.61
N GLY A 55 2.68 10.30 29.92
CA GLY A 55 3.23 9.64 31.11
C GLY A 55 4.64 9.09 30.97
N LEU A 56 5.27 9.18 29.78
CA LEU A 56 6.60 8.62 29.59
C LEU A 56 7.70 9.51 30.17
N GLY A 57 8.55 8.94 31.01
CA GLY A 57 9.79 9.57 31.46
C GLY A 57 10.93 9.52 30.43
N GLU A 58 12.10 10.01 30.84
CA GLU A 58 13.33 9.92 30.06
C GLU A 58 13.81 8.48 29.93
N TRP A 59 14.34 8.14 28.76
CA TRP A 59 14.88 6.81 28.48
C TRP A 59 16.41 6.89 28.37
N PRO A 60 17.15 5.84 28.77
CA PRO A 60 18.59 5.77 28.56
C PRO A 60 18.96 5.89 27.08
N GLU A 61 20.18 6.40 26.80
CA GLU A 61 20.68 6.65 25.44
C GLU A 61 20.63 5.40 24.53
N ASP A 62 20.86 4.22 25.09
CA ASP A 62 20.76 2.92 24.38
C ASP A 62 19.37 2.66 23.76
N PHE A 63 18.32 3.32 24.26
CA PHE A 63 16.95 3.20 23.77
C PHE A 63 16.47 4.43 22.99
N ALA A 64 17.35 5.41 22.74
CA ALA A 64 16.99 6.64 22.02
C ALA A 64 16.41 6.35 20.63
N ALA A 65 17.00 5.42 19.87
CA ALA A 65 16.47 5.04 18.55
C ALA A 65 15.06 4.44 18.61
N VAL A 66 14.79 3.58 19.60
CA VAL A 66 13.44 3.01 19.81
C VAL A 66 12.45 4.12 20.17
N ARG A 67 12.87 5.03 21.05
CA ARG A 67 12.08 6.17 21.47
C ARG A 67 11.73 7.08 20.29
N THR A 68 12.72 7.44 19.47
CA THR A 68 12.53 8.27 18.28
C THR A 68 11.53 7.66 17.30
N SER A 69 11.63 6.36 17.03
CA SER A 69 10.66 5.65 16.16
C SER A 69 9.25 5.67 16.75
N LEU A 70 9.08 5.37 18.05
CA LEU A 70 7.78 5.39 18.71
C LEU A 70 7.15 6.79 18.73
N ASP A 71 7.93 7.81 19.07
CA ASP A 71 7.45 9.20 19.09
C ASP A 71 7.06 9.67 17.68
N ALA A 72 7.88 9.41 16.67
CA ALA A 72 7.56 9.79 15.29
C ALA A 72 6.30 9.10 14.77
N ALA A 73 6.11 7.81 15.11
CA ALA A 73 4.89 7.08 14.77
C ALA A 73 3.66 7.65 15.49
N ALA A 74 3.78 7.92 16.79
CA ALA A 74 2.70 8.50 17.59
C ALA A 74 2.35 9.93 17.13
N ASP A 75 3.33 10.78 16.84
CA ASP A 75 3.13 12.13 16.31
C ASP A 75 2.37 12.11 14.99
N ALA A 76 2.74 11.21 14.08
CA ALA A 76 2.05 11.06 12.80
C ALA A 76 0.60 10.61 13.00
N VAL A 77 0.35 9.60 13.86
CA VAL A 77 -1.01 9.17 14.20
C VAL A 77 -1.85 10.30 14.82
N LEU A 78 -1.32 10.97 15.84
CA LEU A 78 -2.03 12.06 16.52
C LEU A 78 -2.30 13.23 15.57
N THR A 79 -1.38 13.52 14.64
CA THR A 79 -1.59 14.53 13.59
C THR A 79 -2.69 14.11 12.64
N ALA A 80 -2.75 12.84 12.25
CA ALA A 80 -3.83 12.30 11.42
C ALA A 80 -5.19 12.53 12.09
N PHE A 81 -5.34 12.10 13.35
CA PHE A 81 -6.59 12.29 14.08
C PHE A 81 -6.94 13.75 14.29
N THR A 82 -5.97 14.61 14.59
CA THR A 82 -6.21 16.07 14.70
C THR A 82 -6.84 16.61 13.41
N GLY A 83 -6.32 16.24 12.24
CA GLY A 83 -6.90 16.64 10.96
C GLY A 83 -8.29 16.05 10.70
N LEU A 84 -8.51 14.79 11.04
CA LEU A 84 -9.83 14.14 10.90
C LEU A 84 -10.88 14.78 11.82
N ARG A 85 -10.53 15.07 13.08
CA ARG A 85 -11.42 15.74 14.04
C ARG A 85 -11.75 17.17 13.61
N ALA A 86 -10.77 17.90 13.08
CA ALA A 86 -11.05 19.24 12.55
C ALA A 86 -12.14 19.22 11.47
N VAL A 87 -12.11 18.25 10.54
CA VAL A 87 -13.19 18.11 9.54
C VAL A 87 -14.50 17.64 10.18
N GLN A 88 -14.45 16.71 11.14
CA GLN A 88 -15.62 16.24 11.88
C GLN A 88 -16.35 17.39 12.59
N ASP A 89 -15.59 18.36 13.11
CA ASP A 89 -16.10 19.55 13.81
C ASP A 89 -16.51 20.70 12.86
N GLY A 90 -16.53 20.45 11.55
CA GLY A 90 -16.92 21.41 10.52
C GLY A 90 -15.83 22.39 10.08
N ASN A 91 -14.57 22.18 10.50
CA ASN A 91 -13.43 23.06 10.22
C ASN A 91 -12.53 22.54 9.09
N GLY A 92 -13.11 22.02 8.00
CA GLY A 92 -12.34 21.57 6.84
C GLY A 92 -13.19 20.92 5.75
N ASP A 93 -12.53 20.43 4.71
CA ASP A 93 -13.14 19.77 3.56
C ASP A 93 -12.67 18.32 3.40
N PHE A 94 -13.19 17.63 2.39
CA PHE A 94 -12.78 16.25 2.10
C PHE A 94 -11.30 16.15 1.70
N VAL A 95 -10.72 17.19 1.10
CA VAL A 95 -9.28 17.23 0.77
C VAL A 95 -8.44 17.23 2.06
N ALA A 96 -8.91 17.89 3.12
CA ALA A 96 -8.27 17.84 4.43
C ALA A 96 -8.32 16.44 5.04
N VAL A 97 -9.40 15.66 4.82
CA VAL A 97 -9.47 14.24 5.22
C VAL A 97 -8.40 13.42 4.51
N LEU A 98 -8.31 13.55 3.18
CA LEU A 98 -7.28 12.86 2.39
C LEU A 98 -5.87 13.26 2.84
N ARG A 99 -5.65 14.53 3.17
CA ARG A 99 -4.37 15.04 3.70
C ARG A 99 -4.05 14.44 5.07
N ALA A 100 -5.02 14.34 5.97
CA ALA A 100 -4.85 13.74 7.29
C ALA A 100 -4.46 12.26 7.17
N LEU A 101 -5.09 11.51 6.28
CA LEU A 101 -4.79 10.10 6.05
C LEU A 101 -3.38 9.84 5.50
N ARG A 102 -2.71 10.84 4.89
CA ARG A 102 -1.30 10.72 4.46
C ARG A 102 -0.33 10.55 5.64
N HIS A 103 -0.77 10.77 6.87
CA HIS A 103 0.03 10.51 8.06
C HIS A 103 0.03 9.04 8.50
N ALA A 104 -0.96 8.23 8.09
CA ALA A 104 -0.98 6.80 8.39
C ALA A 104 0.26 6.05 7.83
N PRO A 105 0.61 6.15 6.54
CA PRO A 105 1.82 5.50 6.02
C PRO A 105 3.11 6.05 6.65
N ARG A 106 3.15 7.33 7.03
CA ARG A 106 4.31 7.91 7.74
C ARG A 106 4.48 7.33 9.14
N ALA A 107 3.39 7.08 9.83
CA ALA A 107 3.41 6.42 11.12
C ALA A 107 3.88 4.96 11.00
N GLN A 108 3.40 4.25 9.97
CA GLN A 108 3.87 2.90 9.67
C GLN A 108 5.37 2.88 9.34
N GLU A 109 5.84 3.82 8.54
CA GLU A 109 7.26 3.99 8.21
C GLU A 109 8.14 4.25 9.43
N ALA A 110 7.72 5.14 10.33
CA ALA A 110 8.45 5.39 11.57
C ALA A 110 8.47 4.18 12.51
N LEU A 111 7.40 3.37 12.49
CA LEU A 111 7.24 2.21 13.36
C LEU A 111 7.96 0.96 12.84
N TYR A 112 8.06 0.78 11.52
CA TYR A 112 8.56 -0.45 10.90
C TYR A 112 9.96 -0.89 11.34
N PRO A 113 10.95 -0.01 11.57
CA PRO A 113 12.27 -0.40 12.10
C PRO A 113 12.22 -1.18 13.43
N LEU A 114 11.11 -1.08 14.16
CA LEU A 114 10.89 -1.78 15.41
C LEU A 114 10.39 -3.23 15.21
N ALA A 115 9.98 -3.61 14.00
CA ALA A 115 9.46 -4.95 13.68
C ALA A 115 10.47 -6.07 13.97
N ALA A 116 11.76 -5.84 13.75
CA ALA A 116 12.81 -6.83 14.02
C ALA A 116 13.04 -7.07 15.53
N LYS A 117 12.63 -6.12 16.38
CA LYS A 117 12.90 -6.16 17.84
C LYS A 117 11.67 -6.51 18.66
N PHE A 118 10.49 -6.15 18.19
CA PHE A 118 9.26 -6.24 18.96
C PHE A 118 8.22 -7.10 18.22
N PRO A 119 7.94 -8.33 18.71
CA PRO A 119 6.97 -9.23 18.07
C PRO A 119 5.60 -8.60 17.80
N PRO A 120 5.00 -7.79 18.70
CA PRO A 120 3.72 -7.13 18.40
C PRO A 120 3.80 -6.14 17.21
N VAL A 121 4.95 -5.49 17.00
CA VAL A 121 5.18 -4.65 15.81
C VAL A 121 5.32 -5.52 14.57
N SER A 122 6.11 -6.60 14.65
CA SER A 122 6.27 -7.55 13.54
C SER A 122 4.92 -8.12 13.08
N ASP A 123 4.07 -8.51 14.02
CA ASP A 123 2.74 -9.09 13.77
C ASP A 123 1.77 -8.06 13.16
N PHE A 124 1.91 -6.78 13.50
CA PHE A 124 1.11 -5.71 12.88
C PHE A 124 1.37 -5.60 11.36
N PHE A 125 2.59 -5.90 10.92
CA PHE A 125 2.97 -5.95 9.50
C PHE A 125 2.81 -7.34 8.88
N LEU A 126 1.99 -8.20 9.49
CA LEU A 126 1.56 -9.48 8.92
C LEU A 126 0.07 -9.53 8.65
N ASP A 127 -0.29 -10.24 7.58
CA ASP A 127 -1.65 -10.68 7.30
C ASP A 127 -2.18 -11.44 8.53
N PRO A 128 -3.39 -11.10 9.02
CA PRO A 128 -3.95 -11.73 10.21
C PRO A 128 -3.96 -13.27 10.18
N ALA A 129 -4.16 -13.88 9.01
CA ALA A 129 -4.18 -15.33 8.86
C ALA A 129 -2.80 -15.98 9.05
N LEU A 130 -1.71 -15.22 8.91
CA LEU A 130 -0.32 -15.70 9.02
C LEU A 130 0.37 -15.27 10.32
N ARG A 131 -0.31 -14.53 11.21
CA ARG A 131 0.24 -14.16 12.53
C ARG A 131 0.48 -15.36 13.45
N GLY A 132 -0.12 -16.52 13.18
CA GLY A 132 0.13 -17.76 13.92
C GLY A 132 1.25 -18.63 13.34
N ASP A 133 1.85 -18.24 12.21
CA ASP A 133 2.88 -19.03 11.54
C ASP A 133 4.27 -18.77 12.16
N GLU A 134 4.67 -19.66 13.08
CA GLU A 134 5.96 -19.57 13.76
C GLU A 134 7.16 -19.75 12.82
N ALA A 135 7.01 -20.49 11.72
CA ALA A 135 8.08 -20.67 10.75
C ALA A 135 8.31 -19.38 9.93
N LEU A 136 7.24 -18.69 9.56
CA LEU A 136 7.32 -17.36 8.96
C LEU A 136 7.93 -16.35 9.93
N LYS A 137 7.47 -16.33 11.18
CA LYS A 137 8.02 -15.45 12.23
C LYS A 137 9.51 -15.66 12.45
N ALA A 138 9.97 -16.91 12.48
CA ALA A 138 11.39 -17.23 12.59
C ALA A 138 12.22 -16.69 11.41
N LYS A 139 11.68 -16.75 10.18
CA LYS A 139 12.32 -16.14 9.01
C LYS A 139 12.42 -14.62 9.12
N LEU A 140 11.38 -13.97 9.62
CA LEU A 140 11.26 -12.52 9.75
C LEU A 140 12.01 -11.93 10.97
N ALA A 141 12.46 -12.75 11.90
CA ALA A 141 13.24 -12.32 13.05
C ALA A 141 14.67 -11.86 12.67
N HIS A 142 15.10 -12.11 11.43
CA HIS A 142 16.37 -11.61 10.92
C HIS A 142 16.26 -10.10 10.65
N PRO A 143 17.26 -9.30 11.05
CA PRO A 143 17.24 -7.87 10.81
C PRO A 143 17.32 -7.55 9.31
N GLU A 144 16.84 -6.36 8.94
CA GLU A 144 17.05 -5.80 7.61
C GLU A 144 18.55 -5.74 7.28
N THR A 145 18.86 -5.93 6.00
CA THR A 145 20.22 -5.81 5.45
C THR A 145 20.26 -4.68 4.44
N ALA A 146 21.43 -4.37 3.88
CA ALA A 146 21.53 -3.38 2.81
C ALA A 146 20.70 -3.74 1.55
N ILE A 147 20.26 -4.99 1.41
CA ILE A 147 19.49 -5.51 0.27
C ILE A 147 18.07 -5.98 0.64
N THR A 148 17.66 -5.90 1.90
CA THR A 148 16.33 -6.32 2.39
C THR A 148 15.66 -5.23 3.20
N GLY A 149 14.36 -5.36 3.46
CA GLY A 149 13.57 -4.34 4.14
C GLY A 149 13.07 -3.24 3.21
N VAL A 150 12.77 -2.08 3.77
CA VAL A 150 12.30 -0.90 3.01
C VAL A 150 13.49 -0.09 2.48
N ILE A 151 13.50 0.15 1.16
CA ILE A 151 14.56 0.86 0.45
C ILE A 151 13.94 1.98 -0.38
N HIS A 152 14.47 3.20 -0.30
CA HIS A 152 14.01 4.33 -1.12
C HIS A 152 15.05 4.67 -2.19
N GLY A 153 14.58 4.87 -3.43
CA GLY A 153 15.42 5.34 -4.53
C GLY A 153 15.86 6.80 -4.39
N ASP A 154 15.13 7.60 -3.60
CA ASP A 154 15.48 8.97 -3.22
C ASP A 154 15.16 9.18 -1.72
N PRO A 155 16.08 9.76 -0.93
CA PRO A 155 15.84 10.05 0.48
C PRO A 155 14.66 11.01 0.70
N LYS A 156 14.39 11.92 -0.24
CA LYS A 156 13.30 12.89 -0.16
C LYS A 156 11.96 12.20 -0.47
N PRO A 157 11.00 12.20 0.48
CA PRO A 157 9.68 11.65 0.25
C PRO A 157 8.98 12.30 -0.96
N GLY A 158 8.37 11.47 -1.81
CA GLY A 158 7.55 11.93 -2.94
C GLY A 158 8.34 12.54 -4.10
N SER A 159 9.67 12.31 -4.19
CA SER A 159 10.43 12.67 -5.38
C SER A 159 9.86 12.01 -6.63
N ARG A 160 9.50 12.85 -7.62
CA ARG A 160 8.90 12.43 -8.89
C ARG A 160 9.84 11.53 -9.67
N GLY A 161 9.29 10.51 -10.32
CA GLY A 161 10.05 9.49 -11.05
C GLY A 161 10.90 8.56 -10.17
N SER A 162 10.96 8.77 -8.86
CA SER A 162 11.62 7.87 -7.92
C SER A 162 10.70 6.71 -7.53
N PHE A 163 11.18 5.80 -6.68
CA PHE A 163 10.43 4.66 -6.19
C PHE A 163 10.78 4.34 -4.73
N SER A 164 9.87 3.62 -4.08
CA SER A 164 10.17 2.87 -2.85
C SER A 164 10.03 1.39 -3.14
N LEU A 165 10.83 0.61 -2.43
CA LEU A 165 10.96 -0.83 -2.62
C LEU A 165 10.84 -1.49 -1.26
N TYR A 166 10.16 -2.61 -1.21
CA TYR A 166 10.23 -3.55 -0.10
C TYR A 166 10.74 -4.89 -0.62
N VAL A 167 11.73 -5.44 0.07
CA VAL A 167 12.28 -6.77 -0.20
C VAL A 167 12.16 -7.58 1.09
N PRO A 168 11.53 -8.78 1.06
CA PRO A 168 11.37 -9.59 2.25
C PRO A 168 12.66 -9.83 3.02
N GLU A 169 12.60 -9.78 4.35
CA GLU A 169 13.77 -9.90 5.24
C GLU A 169 14.49 -11.25 5.06
N TYR A 170 13.76 -12.27 4.60
CA TYR A 170 14.25 -13.61 4.27
C TYR A 170 14.51 -13.80 2.77
N TYR A 171 14.83 -12.72 2.05
CA TYR A 171 15.24 -12.77 0.65
C TYR A 171 16.43 -13.72 0.47
N ALA A 172 16.33 -14.58 -0.55
CA ALA A 172 17.36 -15.55 -0.93
C ALA A 172 17.59 -15.44 -2.44
N PRO A 173 18.79 -15.06 -2.91
CA PRO A 173 19.06 -14.82 -4.33
C PRO A 173 19.03 -16.10 -5.18
N GLU A 174 19.08 -17.27 -4.56
CA GLU A 174 19.10 -18.57 -5.24
C GLU A 174 17.73 -18.94 -5.85
N ARG A 175 16.65 -18.28 -5.43
CA ARG A 175 15.30 -18.51 -5.96
C ARG A 175 14.74 -17.25 -6.63
N PRO A 176 13.94 -17.40 -7.69
CA PRO A 176 13.20 -16.28 -8.26
C PRO A 176 12.04 -15.85 -7.34
N TRP A 177 11.82 -14.54 -7.22
CA TRP A 177 10.79 -13.94 -6.37
C TRP A 177 9.67 -13.29 -7.18
N PRO A 178 8.40 -13.51 -6.81
CA PRO A 178 7.30 -12.73 -7.37
C PRO A 178 7.51 -11.23 -7.15
N LEU A 179 7.08 -10.43 -8.12
CA LEU A 179 7.17 -8.97 -8.08
C LEU A 179 5.80 -8.34 -8.18
N VAL A 180 5.51 -7.40 -7.28
CA VAL A 180 4.37 -6.50 -7.34
C VAL A 180 4.87 -5.09 -7.64
N VAL A 181 4.29 -4.43 -8.65
CA VAL A 181 4.46 -3.00 -8.90
C VAL A 181 3.14 -2.30 -8.60
N ALA A 182 3.10 -1.51 -7.53
CA ALA A 182 1.89 -0.89 -7.00
C ALA A 182 1.86 0.62 -7.28
N LEU A 183 0.95 1.04 -8.15
CA LEU A 183 0.81 2.41 -8.63
C LEU A 183 -0.18 3.22 -7.78
N HIS A 184 0.28 4.33 -7.18
CA HIS A 184 -0.54 5.21 -6.34
C HIS A 184 -1.69 5.90 -7.11
N GLY A 185 -2.73 6.38 -6.42
CA GLY A 185 -3.77 7.24 -7.05
C GLY A 185 -3.29 8.67 -7.35
N GLY A 186 -4.11 9.48 -8.03
CA GLY A 186 -3.69 10.75 -8.68
C GLY A 186 -3.17 11.90 -7.79
N SER A 187 -3.19 11.75 -6.48
CA SER A 187 -2.58 12.72 -5.53
C SER A 187 -1.64 12.08 -4.52
N GLY A 188 -1.27 10.82 -4.76
CA GLY A 188 -0.40 10.02 -3.92
C GLY A 188 1.07 10.11 -4.33
N ASN A 189 1.87 9.22 -3.74
CA ASN A 189 3.24 8.95 -4.15
C ASN A 189 3.58 7.51 -3.75
N GLY A 190 4.62 6.94 -4.38
CA GLY A 190 5.02 5.55 -4.17
C GLY A 190 5.45 5.26 -2.73
N ARG A 191 6.16 6.17 -2.07
CA ARG A 191 6.61 5.98 -0.68
C ARG A 191 5.46 5.77 0.30
N ASN A 192 4.38 6.53 0.14
CA ASN A 192 3.17 6.33 0.93
C ASN A 192 2.40 5.07 0.50
N PHE A 193 2.30 4.81 -0.80
CA PHE A 193 1.49 3.70 -1.33
C PHE A 193 2.13 2.31 -1.08
N LEU A 194 3.44 2.26 -0.85
CA LEU A 194 4.16 1.05 -0.40
C LEU A 194 3.45 0.38 0.79
N TRP A 195 2.99 1.19 1.75
CA TRP A 195 2.40 0.70 3.00
C TRP A 195 1.01 0.08 2.83
N THR A 196 0.37 0.29 1.67
CA THR A 196 -0.85 -0.40 1.29
C THR A 196 -0.60 -1.88 1.00
N TRP A 197 0.60 -2.24 0.55
CA TRP A 197 0.97 -3.60 0.13
C TRP A 197 1.99 -4.30 1.02
N LEU A 198 2.79 -3.55 1.79
CA LEU A 198 3.92 -4.11 2.55
C LEU A 198 3.50 -5.28 3.46
N ARG A 199 2.35 -5.18 4.15
CA ARG A 199 1.84 -6.24 5.03
C ARG A 199 1.72 -7.57 4.28
N ASP A 200 1.09 -7.55 3.11
CA ASP A 200 0.81 -8.77 2.34
C ASP A 200 2.06 -9.25 1.60
N ALA A 201 2.85 -8.34 1.02
CA ALA A 201 4.13 -8.67 0.39
C ALA A 201 5.10 -9.33 1.38
N ARG A 202 5.15 -8.86 2.62
CA ARG A 202 5.94 -9.43 3.73
C ARG A 202 5.44 -10.82 4.14
N SER A 203 4.13 -10.98 4.22
CA SER A 203 3.49 -12.21 4.69
C SER A 203 3.58 -13.35 3.67
N PHE A 204 3.32 -13.07 2.40
CA PHE A 204 3.27 -14.07 1.33
C PHE A 204 4.57 -14.17 0.53
N GLY A 205 5.51 -13.25 0.74
CA GLY A 205 6.86 -13.31 0.16
C GLY A 205 6.93 -12.86 -1.29
N ALA A 206 6.70 -11.56 -1.51
CA ALA A 206 6.88 -10.89 -2.80
C ALA A 206 7.76 -9.65 -2.64
N ILE A 207 8.54 -9.35 -3.68
CA ILE A 207 9.21 -8.05 -3.78
C ILE A 207 8.16 -7.03 -4.23
N LEU A 208 8.18 -5.84 -3.65
CA LEU A 208 7.20 -4.79 -3.90
C LEU A 208 7.89 -3.50 -4.34
N ILE A 209 7.57 -3.00 -5.52
CA ILE A 209 7.96 -1.66 -5.98
C ILE A 209 6.73 -0.76 -5.91
N ALA A 210 6.88 0.40 -5.28
CA ALA A 210 5.90 1.48 -5.31
C ALA A 210 6.55 2.72 -5.94
N PRO A 211 6.38 2.94 -7.26
CA PRO A 211 6.94 4.09 -7.96
C PRO A 211 6.13 5.36 -7.67
N THR A 212 6.77 6.52 -7.81
CA THR A 212 6.11 7.84 -7.83
C THR A 212 6.09 8.35 -9.25
N ALA A 213 4.91 8.76 -9.73
CA ALA A 213 4.74 9.33 -11.07
C ALA A 213 5.76 10.45 -11.35
N THR A 214 6.16 10.57 -12.60
CA THR A 214 7.04 11.65 -13.10
C THR A 214 6.30 12.98 -13.14
N GLY A 215 5.00 12.94 -13.44
CA GLY A 215 4.08 14.07 -13.43
C GLY A 215 3.41 14.36 -12.08
N PRO A 216 2.42 15.27 -12.06
CA PRO A 216 1.53 15.45 -10.90
C PRO A 216 0.68 14.21 -10.60
N THR A 217 0.37 13.46 -11.67
CA THR A 217 -0.20 12.11 -11.69
C THR A 217 0.45 11.35 -12.85
N TRP A 218 0.00 10.12 -13.09
CA TRP A 218 0.47 9.27 -14.19
C TRP A 218 0.14 9.85 -15.57
N ALA A 219 0.91 9.46 -16.58
CA ALA A 219 0.65 9.77 -17.97
C ALA A 219 -0.60 9.04 -18.52
N LEU A 220 -1.79 9.51 -18.14
CA LEU A 220 -3.06 8.94 -18.59
C LEU A 220 -3.45 9.38 -20.01
N MET A 221 -2.91 10.52 -20.46
CA MET A 221 -3.14 11.11 -21.77
C MET A 221 -1.88 11.88 -22.20
N GLY A 222 -1.61 11.93 -23.51
CA GLY A 222 -0.51 12.70 -24.07
C GLY A 222 0.83 11.95 -24.05
N GLU A 223 1.92 12.68 -23.82
CA GLU A 223 3.28 12.12 -23.80
C GLU A 223 3.50 11.25 -22.57
N ASP A 224 3.93 10.00 -22.79
CA ASP A 224 4.17 9.03 -21.72
C ASP A 224 5.62 9.05 -21.23
N GLY A 225 5.85 9.73 -20.11
CA GLY A 225 7.11 9.67 -19.38
C GLY A 225 7.17 8.61 -18.29
N ASP A 226 6.05 7.98 -17.94
CA ASP A 226 5.95 7.04 -16.83
C ASP A 226 6.27 5.60 -17.24
N THR A 227 5.87 5.13 -18.43
CA THR A 227 6.19 3.79 -18.92
C THR A 227 7.71 3.60 -19.06
N PRO A 228 8.47 4.49 -19.74
CA PRO A 228 9.93 4.38 -19.81
C PRO A 228 10.60 4.48 -18.42
N ASN A 229 10.00 5.25 -17.51
CA ASN A 229 10.51 5.35 -16.14
C ASN A 229 10.27 4.05 -15.34
N LEU A 230 9.13 3.37 -15.54
CA LEU A 230 8.88 2.05 -14.96
C LEU A 230 9.90 1.03 -15.47
N ASP A 231 10.21 1.01 -16.77
CA ASP A 231 11.23 0.13 -17.35
C ASP A 231 12.61 0.39 -16.74
N ARG A 232 12.98 1.66 -16.55
CA ARG A 232 14.23 2.05 -15.88
C ARG A 232 14.29 1.52 -14.44
N ILE A 233 13.18 1.65 -13.70
CA ILE A 233 13.08 1.16 -12.30
C ILE A 233 13.17 -0.37 -12.27
N LEU A 234 12.43 -1.07 -13.16
CA LEU A 234 12.46 -2.52 -13.29
C LEU A 234 13.86 -3.02 -13.64
N GLY A 235 14.57 -2.36 -14.56
CA GLY A 235 15.95 -2.68 -14.90
C GLY A 235 16.88 -2.55 -13.71
N ALA A 236 16.77 -1.46 -12.95
CA ALA A 236 17.56 -1.26 -11.74
C ALA A 236 17.29 -2.34 -10.68
N VAL A 237 16.01 -2.70 -10.46
CA VAL A 237 15.66 -3.74 -9.49
C VAL A 237 16.12 -5.13 -9.95
N ARG A 238 15.87 -5.51 -11.21
CA ARG A 238 16.32 -6.80 -11.77
C ARG A 238 17.84 -6.96 -11.78
N SER A 239 18.60 -5.86 -11.80
CA SER A 239 20.07 -5.93 -11.72
C SER A 239 20.60 -6.36 -10.34
N ARG A 240 19.76 -6.30 -9.30
CA ARG A 240 20.17 -6.52 -7.90
C ARG A 240 19.37 -7.61 -7.18
N TRP A 241 18.14 -7.86 -7.60
CA TRP A 241 17.27 -8.88 -7.02
C TRP A 241 16.79 -9.88 -8.07
N ASN A 242 16.73 -11.16 -7.69
CA ASN A 242 16.28 -12.26 -8.53
C ASN A 242 14.76 -12.25 -8.64
N ILE A 243 14.25 -11.65 -9.71
CA ILE A 243 12.82 -11.54 -10.01
C ILE A 243 12.38 -12.70 -10.89
N ASP A 244 11.24 -13.28 -10.52
CA ASP A 244 10.54 -14.26 -11.36
C ASP A 244 9.86 -13.55 -12.56
N PRO A 245 10.30 -13.80 -13.80
CA PRO A 245 9.68 -13.16 -14.96
C PRO A 245 8.24 -13.64 -15.22
N ASP A 246 7.86 -14.81 -14.69
CA ASP A 246 6.53 -15.40 -14.91
C ASP A 246 5.52 -14.96 -13.83
N ARG A 247 5.99 -14.24 -12.79
CA ARG A 247 5.15 -13.77 -11.66
C ARG A 247 5.37 -12.28 -11.39
N MET A 248 5.00 -11.48 -12.39
CA MET A 248 5.06 -10.02 -12.33
C MET A 248 3.66 -9.41 -12.40
N LEU A 249 3.24 -8.82 -11.28
CA LEU A 249 1.97 -8.14 -11.11
C LEU A 249 2.14 -6.64 -11.24
N LEU A 250 1.38 -6.02 -12.14
CA LEU A 250 1.14 -4.57 -12.12
C LEU A 250 -0.25 -4.30 -11.51
N THR A 251 -0.30 -3.43 -10.52
CA THR A 251 -1.53 -3.09 -9.81
C THR A 251 -1.53 -1.61 -9.47
N GLY A 252 -2.69 -1.06 -9.11
CA GLY A 252 -2.79 0.35 -8.76
C GLY A 252 -4.20 0.78 -8.46
N MET A 253 -4.33 1.97 -7.85
CA MET A 253 -5.62 2.56 -7.50
C MET A 253 -5.95 3.77 -8.37
N SER A 254 -7.20 3.94 -8.78
CA SER A 254 -7.68 5.19 -9.42
C SER A 254 -6.83 5.51 -10.65
N ASP A 255 -6.22 6.70 -10.74
CA ASP A 255 -5.27 7.02 -11.81
C ASP A 255 -4.15 5.96 -11.97
N GLY A 256 -3.60 5.41 -10.88
CA GLY A 256 -2.61 4.33 -10.96
C GLY A 256 -3.19 3.02 -11.48
N GLY A 257 -4.46 2.76 -11.20
CA GLY A 257 -5.20 1.64 -11.78
C GLY A 257 -5.54 1.86 -13.25
N THR A 258 -5.83 3.10 -13.67
CA THR A 258 -6.00 3.44 -15.09
C THR A 258 -4.67 3.32 -15.83
N PHE A 259 -3.57 3.81 -15.24
CA PHE A 259 -2.23 3.69 -15.82
C PHE A 259 -1.75 2.24 -15.89
N CYS A 260 -2.20 1.38 -14.96
CA CYS A 260 -1.99 -0.06 -15.04
C CYS A 260 -2.51 -0.65 -16.36
N TYR A 261 -3.64 -0.16 -16.91
CA TYR A 261 -4.07 -0.54 -18.25
C TYR A 261 -3.20 0.06 -19.34
N VAL A 262 -2.85 1.35 -19.25
CA VAL A 262 -2.05 2.07 -20.26
C VAL A 262 -0.75 1.33 -20.54
N THR A 263 0.07 1.11 -19.52
CA THR A 263 1.38 0.46 -19.66
C THR A 263 1.28 -1.07 -19.68
N GLY A 264 0.27 -1.63 -19.00
CA GLY A 264 0.07 -3.08 -18.90
C GLY A 264 -0.39 -3.71 -20.22
N LEU A 265 -1.14 -2.98 -21.04
CA LEU A 265 -1.65 -3.47 -22.33
C LEU A 265 -0.71 -3.20 -23.50
N GLU A 266 0.44 -2.57 -23.28
CA GLU A 266 1.46 -2.47 -24.31
C GLU A 266 2.00 -3.86 -24.68
N ARG A 267 2.27 -4.06 -25.98
CA ARG A 267 2.75 -5.34 -26.51
C ARG A 267 3.99 -5.87 -25.80
N MET A 268 4.91 -4.98 -25.44
CA MET A 268 6.19 -5.33 -24.81
C MET A 268 6.16 -5.23 -23.28
N SER A 269 4.97 -5.03 -22.69
CA SER A 269 4.82 -4.93 -21.24
C SER A 269 5.36 -6.19 -20.55
N PRO A 270 6.27 -6.06 -19.56
CA PRO A 270 6.87 -7.21 -18.89
C PRO A 270 5.95 -7.85 -17.84
N PHE A 271 4.75 -7.30 -17.64
CA PHE A 271 3.84 -7.73 -16.58
C PHE A 271 2.96 -8.88 -17.05
N THR A 272 3.08 -10.01 -16.35
CA THR A 272 2.25 -11.20 -16.59
C THR A 272 0.81 -11.07 -16.11
N HIS A 273 0.56 -10.23 -15.10
CA HIS A 273 -0.73 -10.09 -14.45
C HIS A 273 -1.05 -8.61 -14.23
N LEU A 274 -2.31 -8.21 -14.46
CA LEU A 274 -2.79 -6.85 -14.18
C LEU A 274 -3.88 -6.88 -13.11
N ALA A 275 -3.81 -5.99 -12.11
CA ALA A 275 -4.82 -5.89 -11.06
C ALA A 275 -5.23 -4.44 -10.78
N PRO A 276 -5.99 -3.80 -11.68
CA PRO A 276 -6.47 -2.43 -11.52
C PRO A 276 -7.60 -2.35 -10.47
N VAL A 277 -7.50 -1.35 -9.59
CA VAL A 277 -8.46 -1.11 -8.49
C VAL A 277 -9.10 0.26 -8.62
N ALA A 278 -10.43 0.33 -8.57
CA ALA A 278 -11.19 1.57 -8.64
C ALA A 278 -10.77 2.46 -9.84
N ALA A 279 -10.54 1.83 -10.99
CA ALA A 279 -9.94 2.45 -12.17
C ALA A 279 -10.98 2.81 -13.22
N THR A 280 -10.61 3.72 -14.12
CA THR A 280 -11.36 3.93 -15.37
C THR A 280 -10.68 3.21 -16.52
N PHE A 281 -11.47 2.79 -17.50
CA PHE A 281 -10.99 2.16 -18.72
C PHE A 281 -11.77 2.70 -19.90
N HIS A 282 -11.07 3.28 -20.86
CA HIS A 282 -11.71 3.73 -22.09
C HIS A 282 -11.77 2.56 -23.07
N PRO A 283 -12.92 2.24 -23.69
CA PRO A 283 -13.03 1.10 -24.63
C PRO A 283 -11.99 1.11 -25.76
N LEU A 284 -11.65 2.30 -26.27
CA LEU A 284 -10.55 2.47 -27.25
C LEU A 284 -9.21 1.86 -26.81
N MET A 285 -8.92 1.76 -25.50
CA MET A 285 -7.71 1.09 -25.01
C MET A 285 -7.70 -0.40 -25.35
N ALA A 286 -8.83 -1.09 -25.27
CA ALA A 286 -8.93 -2.50 -25.69
C ALA A 286 -8.83 -2.63 -27.21
N GLU A 287 -9.45 -1.70 -27.96
CA GLU A 287 -9.44 -1.72 -29.42
C GLU A 287 -8.05 -1.41 -30.01
N MET A 288 -7.27 -0.57 -29.34
CA MET A 288 -5.91 -0.18 -29.75
C MET A 288 -4.84 -1.14 -29.21
N ALA A 289 -5.14 -1.93 -28.19
CA ALA A 289 -4.21 -2.90 -27.64
C ALA A 289 -3.94 -4.02 -28.66
N ASP A 290 -2.72 -4.56 -28.60
CA ASP A 290 -2.34 -5.70 -29.42
C ASP A 290 -3.18 -6.93 -29.01
N ALA A 291 -3.86 -7.55 -29.97
CA ALA A 291 -4.75 -8.69 -29.70
C ALA A 291 -4.00 -9.89 -29.10
N ASP A 292 -2.72 -10.08 -29.45
CA ASP A 292 -1.90 -11.15 -28.86
C ASP A 292 -1.46 -10.80 -27.44
N ARG A 293 -1.37 -9.51 -27.10
CA ARG A 293 -1.10 -9.07 -25.72
C ARG A 293 -2.29 -9.31 -24.80
N LEU A 294 -3.51 -9.09 -25.30
CA LEU A 294 -4.74 -9.28 -24.53
C LEU A 294 -5.14 -10.74 -24.39
N ARG A 295 -4.81 -11.56 -25.38
CA ARG A 295 -5.18 -12.98 -25.40
C ARG A 295 -4.67 -13.70 -24.16
N ASP A 296 -5.61 -14.27 -23.41
CA ASP A 296 -5.40 -15.03 -22.19
C ASP A 296 -4.67 -14.22 -21.08
N LEU A 297 -4.57 -12.89 -21.20
CA LEU A 297 -3.93 -12.04 -20.19
C LEU A 297 -4.74 -12.08 -18.89
N PRO A 298 -4.15 -12.52 -17.77
CA PRO A 298 -4.84 -12.49 -16.49
C PRO A 298 -5.06 -11.05 -16.00
N ILE A 299 -6.32 -10.66 -15.82
CA ILE A 299 -6.71 -9.35 -15.29
C ILE A 299 -7.65 -9.50 -14.09
N PHE A 300 -7.19 -9.07 -12.92
CA PHE A 300 -7.97 -9.07 -11.67
C PHE A 300 -8.56 -7.67 -11.42
N LEU A 301 -9.79 -7.45 -11.85
CA LEU A 301 -10.48 -6.17 -11.73
C LEU A 301 -11.20 -6.05 -10.38
N VAL A 302 -10.88 -5.00 -9.62
CA VAL A 302 -11.54 -4.70 -8.34
C VAL A 302 -12.25 -3.36 -8.38
N HIS A 303 -13.51 -3.33 -7.97
CA HIS A 303 -14.28 -2.08 -7.89
C HIS A 303 -15.25 -2.07 -6.72
N GLY A 304 -15.45 -0.89 -6.14
CA GLY A 304 -16.43 -0.70 -5.07
C GLY A 304 -17.81 -0.39 -5.61
N ARG A 305 -18.85 -1.03 -5.08
CA ARG A 305 -20.24 -0.75 -5.47
C ARG A 305 -20.70 0.65 -5.07
N LEU A 306 -20.13 1.19 -3.99
CA LEU A 306 -20.42 2.52 -3.46
C LEU A 306 -19.42 3.58 -3.92
N ASP A 307 -18.62 3.29 -4.96
CA ASP A 307 -17.67 4.24 -5.51
C ASP A 307 -18.42 5.49 -6.02
N TRP A 308 -18.23 6.58 -5.29
CA TRP A 308 -18.88 7.88 -5.49
C TRP A 308 -18.19 8.72 -6.57
N MET A 309 -17.00 8.30 -7.03
CA MET A 309 -16.24 9.01 -8.06
C MET A 309 -16.40 8.32 -9.42
N PHE A 310 -16.30 6.99 -9.46
CA PHE A 310 -16.50 6.17 -10.64
C PHE A 310 -17.61 5.15 -10.39
N PRO A 311 -18.81 5.34 -10.96
CA PRO A 311 -19.91 4.40 -10.76
C PRO A 311 -19.51 2.97 -11.12
N VAL A 312 -19.98 1.98 -10.36
CA VAL A 312 -19.66 0.55 -10.55
C VAL A 312 -19.88 0.03 -11.98
N GLN A 313 -20.77 0.68 -12.75
CA GLN A 313 -21.00 0.34 -14.16
C GLN A 313 -19.75 0.52 -15.03
N VAL A 314 -18.84 1.44 -14.67
CA VAL A 314 -17.54 1.59 -15.35
C VAL A 314 -16.80 0.25 -15.34
N ALA A 315 -16.59 -0.33 -14.15
CA ALA A 315 -15.92 -1.61 -13.99
C ALA A 315 -16.65 -2.78 -14.68
N ARG A 316 -17.99 -2.80 -14.63
CA ARG A 316 -18.78 -3.83 -15.31
C ARG A 316 -18.63 -3.76 -16.83
N HIS A 317 -18.60 -2.56 -17.41
CA HIS A 317 -18.32 -2.37 -18.84
C HIS A 317 -16.87 -2.72 -19.18
N THR A 318 -15.90 -2.33 -18.34
CA THR A 318 -14.48 -2.71 -18.52
C THR A 318 -14.30 -4.22 -18.56
N ARG A 319 -14.93 -4.94 -17.61
CA ARG A 319 -14.93 -6.40 -17.58
C ARG A 319 -15.45 -7.00 -18.89
N GLN A 320 -16.56 -6.46 -19.42
CA GLN A 320 -17.14 -6.92 -20.68
C GLN A 320 -16.19 -6.65 -21.86
N ALA A 321 -15.61 -5.45 -21.94
CA ALA A 321 -14.71 -5.07 -23.03
C ALA A 321 -13.44 -5.93 -23.05
N LEU A 322 -12.79 -6.12 -21.90
CA LEU A 322 -11.57 -6.93 -21.78
C LEU A 322 -11.83 -8.41 -22.08
N ALA A 323 -12.93 -8.97 -21.55
CA ALA A 323 -13.31 -10.35 -21.85
C ALA A 323 -13.66 -10.55 -23.33
N ALA A 324 -14.36 -9.59 -23.95
CA ALA A 324 -14.66 -9.62 -25.38
C ALA A 324 -13.39 -9.52 -26.25
N ALA A 325 -12.35 -8.86 -25.74
CA ALA A 325 -11.05 -8.75 -26.40
C ALA A 325 -10.10 -9.93 -26.11
N GLY A 326 -10.54 -10.93 -25.35
CA GLY A 326 -9.80 -12.19 -25.14
C GLY A 326 -8.99 -12.30 -23.84
N ALA A 327 -9.10 -11.34 -22.92
CA ALA A 327 -8.42 -11.42 -21.62
C ALA A 327 -9.13 -12.36 -20.63
N GLU A 328 -8.37 -12.99 -19.73
CA GLU A 328 -8.89 -13.78 -18.62
C GLU A 328 -9.23 -12.86 -17.43
N VAL A 329 -10.48 -12.41 -17.37
CA VAL A 329 -10.90 -11.42 -16.36
C VAL A 329 -11.48 -12.09 -15.11
N THR A 330 -10.79 -11.93 -13.99
CA THR A 330 -11.35 -12.14 -12.65
C THR A 330 -11.94 -10.82 -12.14
N TYR A 331 -13.22 -10.82 -11.74
CA TYR A 331 -13.89 -9.61 -11.25
C TYR A 331 -14.28 -9.73 -9.77
N ARG A 332 -13.94 -8.70 -8.99
CA ARG A 332 -14.35 -8.54 -7.59
C ARG A 332 -15.06 -7.19 -7.41
N GLU A 333 -16.37 -7.28 -7.19
CA GLU A 333 -17.21 -6.15 -6.81
C GLU A 333 -17.41 -6.20 -5.29
N LEU A 334 -17.05 -5.12 -4.59
CA LEU A 334 -17.17 -5.05 -3.13
C LEU A 334 -18.37 -4.17 -2.76
N ASP A 335 -19.39 -4.78 -2.14
CA ASP A 335 -20.70 -4.14 -1.89
C ASP A 335 -20.62 -2.91 -0.98
N ASP A 336 -19.62 -2.84 -0.09
CA ASP A 336 -19.47 -1.81 0.93
C ASP A 336 -18.32 -0.81 0.65
N LEU A 337 -17.64 -0.94 -0.49
CA LEU A 337 -16.45 -0.16 -0.82
C LEU A 337 -16.82 1.09 -1.63
N GLY A 338 -16.32 2.24 -1.18
CA GLY A 338 -16.36 3.52 -1.89
C GLY A 338 -15.18 3.69 -2.87
N HIS A 339 -14.77 4.93 -3.14
CA HIS A 339 -13.54 5.20 -3.92
C HIS A 339 -12.29 5.04 -3.03
N CYS A 340 -12.00 3.81 -2.59
CA CYS A 340 -10.96 3.47 -1.62
C CYS A 340 -10.17 2.23 -2.05
N TYR A 341 -8.99 2.00 -1.44
CA TYR A 341 -8.22 0.79 -1.67
C TYR A 341 -8.59 -0.31 -0.66
N PRO A 342 -9.07 -1.49 -1.11
CA PRO A 342 -9.41 -2.61 -0.25
C PRO A 342 -8.19 -3.49 0.01
N ARG A 343 -7.37 -3.17 1.02
CA ARG A 343 -6.16 -3.95 1.36
C ARG A 343 -6.41 -5.46 1.48
N GLU A 344 -7.59 -5.85 1.95
CA GLU A 344 -7.98 -7.26 2.09
C GLU A 344 -7.89 -8.08 0.79
N ILE A 345 -7.87 -7.44 -0.38
CA ILE A 345 -7.75 -8.13 -1.66
C ILE A 345 -6.31 -8.50 -2.03
N ASN A 346 -5.30 -7.89 -1.41
CA ASN A 346 -3.89 -8.10 -1.76
C ASN A 346 -3.47 -9.56 -1.58
N ALA A 347 -3.89 -10.19 -0.47
CA ALA A 347 -3.61 -11.59 -0.20
C ALA A 347 -4.24 -12.51 -1.26
N GLU A 348 -5.44 -12.17 -1.74
CA GLU A 348 -6.09 -12.90 -2.83
C GLU A 348 -5.32 -12.72 -4.15
N MET A 349 -4.89 -11.50 -4.48
CA MET A 349 -4.09 -11.20 -5.67
C MET A 349 -2.72 -11.91 -5.66
N LEU A 350 -2.06 -12.03 -4.51
CA LEU A 350 -0.78 -12.74 -4.38
C LEU A 350 -0.94 -14.25 -4.55
N ARG A 351 -2.05 -14.83 -4.05
CA ARG A 351 -2.37 -16.24 -4.31
C ARG A 351 -2.69 -16.46 -5.78
N TRP A 352 -3.49 -15.58 -6.38
CA TRP A 352 -3.82 -15.60 -7.81
C TRP A 352 -2.59 -15.51 -8.70
N LEU A 353 -1.64 -14.62 -8.37
CA LEU A 353 -0.34 -14.51 -9.07
C LEU A 353 0.49 -15.81 -9.02
N SER A 354 0.24 -16.66 -8.03
CA SER A 354 1.02 -17.88 -7.80
C SER A 354 0.44 -19.13 -8.48
N GLY A 355 -0.74 -19.04 -9.11
CA GLY A 355 -1.47 -20.16 -9.71
C GLY A 355 -2.44 -20.82 -8.75
#